data_AF-G4ZHC3-F1
#
_entry.id   AF-G4ZHC3-F1
#
_cell.length_a   1.000
_cell.length_b   1.000
_cell.length_c   1.000
_cell.angle_alpha   90.00
_cell.angle_beta   90.00
_cell.angle_gamma   90.00
#
_symmetry.space_group_name_H-M   'P 1'
#
loop_
_entity.id
_entity.type
_entity.pdbx_description
1 polymer ?
#
loop_
_entity_poly.entity_id
_entity_poly.type
_entity_poly.pdbx_seq_one_letter_code
_entity_poly.pdbx_strand_id
1 'polypeptide(L)'
;MAETEWQLISQGAEAKVFETDFAGRPCIVKERIKKSYRLSVLDKKLSHRRLVQEARCILKCRRAGVLTPAIFLVDEDKSRLYLEKVQGGSLKDYLRRAYKLADPKYGPMALKKAYQIGAAIAKMHDADIVHGDLTTSNMMLSSDDATDVTMIDFGLANSQPLPEDKAVDLYVMERAFASTHVNSELLVEEVLRAYRAKSRRSDAIFQKLSQVRLRGRKRTMVG
;
A
#
# COMPACT_ATOMS: atom_id res chain seq x y z
N MET A 1 13.09 30.02 17.15
CA MET A 1 12.87 28.85 16.27
C MET A 1 11.37 28.74 16.07
N ALA A 2 10.88 28.96 14.85
CA ALA A 2 9.45 28.84 14.59
C ALA A 2 9.02 27.40 14.90
N GLU A 3 8.08 27.20 15.82
CA GLU A 3 7.40 25.91 15.95
C GLU A 3 6.80 25.58 14.59
N THR A 4 7.40 24.61 13.90
CA THR A 4 6.90 24.19 12.60
C THR A 4 5.60 23.45 12.87
N GLU A 5 4.48 24.16 12.76
CA GLU A 5 3.15 23.62 13.02
C GLU A 5 2.90 22.46 12.03
N TRP A 6 2.59 21.28 12.56
CA TRP A 6 2.34 20.09 11.75
C TRP A 6 0.95 20.20 11.13
N GLN A 7 0.88 20.11 9.80
CA GLN A 7 -0.41 20.16 9.11
C GLN A 7 -1.03 18.76 9.10
N LEU A 8 -2.21 18.59 9.72
CA LEU A 8 -2.94 17.33 9.65
C LEU A 8 -3.47 17.10 8.22
N ILE A 9 -3.02 16.03 7.56
CA ILE A 9 -3.50 15.63 6.23
C ILE A 9 -4.67 14.66 6.32
N SER A 10 -4.60 13.71 7.25
CA SER A 10 -5.60 12.65 7.38
C SER A 10 -5.65 12.10 8.79
N GLN A 11 -6.84 11.67 9.21
CA GLN A 11 -7.05 10.97 10.47
C GLN A 11 -7.91 9.73 10.22
N GLY A 12 -7.30 8.56 10.36
CA GLY A 12 -7.99 7.28 10.30
C GLY A 12 -8.31 6.73 11.68
N ALA A 13 -8.83 5.50 11.72
CA ALA A 13 -9.00 4.79 12.97
C ALA A 13 -7.66 4.40 13.60
N GLU A 14 -6.63 4.09 12.80
CA GLU A 14 -5.35 3.59 13.32
C GLU A 14 -4.32 4.69 13.63
N ALA A 15 -4.31 5.77 12.84
CA ALA A 15 -3.27 6.79 12.91
C ALA A 15 -3.76 8.16 12.43
N LYS A 16 -3.09 9.22 12.91
CA LYS A 16 -3.09 10.56 12.35
C LYS A 16 -1.87 10.69 11.43
N VAL A 17 -2.05 11.35 10.29
CA VAL A 17 -1.00 11.59 9.31
C VAL A 17 -0.84 13.09 9.15
N PHE A 18 0.38 13.57 9.40
CA PHE A 18 0.73 14.97 9.35
C PHE A 18 1.77 15.23 8.26
N GLU A 19 1.73 16.42 7.68
CA GLU A 19 2.80 16.99 6.87
C GLU A 19 3.67 17.91 7.71
N THR A 20 4.98 17.84 7.51
CA THR A 20 5.93 18.75 8.14
C THR A 20 7.24 18.82 7.35
N ASP A 21 8.18 19.63 7.83
CA ASP A 21 9.57 19.61 7.43
C ASP A 21 10.40 18.86 8.47
N PHE A 22 11.28 17.96 8.02
CA PHE A 22 12.24 17.26 8.89
C PHE A 22 13.66 17.53 8.41
N ALA A 23 14.34 18.47 9.08
CA ALA A 23 15.70 18.89 8.75
C ALA A 23 15.86 19.39 7.29
N GLY A 24 14.95 20.25 6.83
CA GLY A 24 14.95 20.83 5.49
C GLY A 24 14.42 19.89 4.40
N ARG A 25 13.74 18.80 4.78
CA ARG A 25 13.20 17.79 3.87
C ARG A 25 11.70 17.61 4.10
N PRO A 26 10.87 17.61 3.03
CA PRO A 26 9.45 17.30 3.13
C PRO A 26 9.19 15.93 3.77
N CYS A 27 8.38 15.91 4.83
CA CYS A 27 8.17 14.76 5.68
C CYS A 27 6.69 14.50 5.95
N ILE A 28 6.33 13.22 6.01
CA ILE A 28 5.05 12.72 6.51
C ILE A 28 5.30 12.10 7.88
N VAL A 29 4.55 12.51 8.89
CA VAL A 29 4.57 11.91 10.22
C VAL A 29 3.30 11.10 10.42
N LYS A 30 3.44 9.79 10.60
CA LYS A 30 2.34 8.89 10.96
C LYS A 30 2.39 8.62 12.46
N GLU A 31 1.43 9.17 13.19
CA GLU A 31 1.27 9.01 14.63
C GLU A 31 0.13 8.05 14.95
N ARG A 32 0.41 6.97 15.68
CA ARG A 32 -0.63 5.99 16.04
C ARG A 32 -1.58 6.55 17.11
N ILE A 33 -2.88 6.30 16.93
CA ILE A 33 -3.90 6.76 17.87
C ILE A 33 -4.01 5.77 19.03
N LYS A 34 -3.78 6.27 20.25
CA LYS A 34 -3.98 5.51 21.49
C LYS A 34 -5.43 5.03 21.61
N LYS A 35 -5.63 3.76 21.92
CA LYS A 35 -6.97 3.17 22.09
C LYS A 35 -7.37 3.15 23.57
N SER A 36 -8.26 4.07 23.96
CA SER A 36 -8.71 4.24 25.35
C SER A 36 -9.39 3.00 25.95
N TYR A 37 -10.00 2.16 25.10
CA TYR A 37 -10.64 0.91 25.53
C TYR A 37 -9.63 -0.22 25.86
N ARG A 38 -8.33 -0.05 25.57
CA ARG A 38 -7.30 -1.04 25.89
C ARG A 38 -6.54 -0.64 27.16
N LEU A 39 -6.11 -1.64 27.94
CA LEU A 39 -5.16 -1.42 29.03
C LEU A 39 -3.90 -0.73 28.49
N SER A 40 -3.43 0.30 29.19
CA SER A 40 -2.33 1.17 28.73
C SER A 40 -1.05 0.40 28.39
N VAL A 41 -0.69 -0.59 29.21
CA VAL A 41 0.49 -1.45 29.01
C VAL A 41 0.34 -2.30 27.74
N LEU A 42 -0.84 -2.86 27.51
CA LEU A 42 -1.14 -3.66 26.32
C LEU A 42 -1.14 -2.79 25.05
N ASP A 43 -1.76 -1.62 25.11
CA ASP A 43 -1.81 -0.71 23.96
C ASP A 43 -0.41 -0.22 23.57
N LYS A 44 0.43 0.15 24.54
CA LYS A 44 1.85 0.48 24.29
C LYS A 44 2.59 -0.67 23.62
N LYS A 45 2.47 -1.89 24.15
CA LYS A 45 3.12 -3.07 23.57
C LYS A 45 2.66 -3.37 22.14
N LEU A 46 1.36 -3.25 21.87
CA LEU A 46 0.80 -3.47 20.53
C LEU A 46 1.23 -2.38 19.54
N SER A 47 1.19 -1.12 19.95
CA SER A 47 1.59 0.03 19.13
C SER A 47 3.08 -0.03 18.80
N HIS A 48 3.93 -0.34 19.78
CA HIS A 48 5.36 -0.58 19.59
C HIS A 48 5.62 -1.69 18.58
N ARG A 49 5.01 -2.87 18.78
CA ARG A 49 5.18 -4.01 17.86
C ARG A 49 4.77 -3.66 16.44
N ARG A 50 3.65 -2.94 16.26
CA ARG A 50 3.18 -2.52 14.93
C ARG A 50 4.10 -1.48 14.28
N LEU A 51 4.58 -0.49 15.04
CA LEU A 51 5.54 0.51 14.56
C LEU A 51 6.82 -0.14 14.04
N VAL A 52 7.42 -1.03 14.86
CA VAL A 52 8.65 -1.75 14.50
C VAL A 52 8.42 -2.65 13.28
N GLN A 53 7.28 -3.34 13.22
CA GLN A 53 6.93 -4.19 12.08
C GLN A 53 6.80 -3.38 10.79
N GLU A 54 6.09 -2.25 10.84
CA GLU A 54 5.89 -1.36 9.69
C GLU A 54 7.24 -0.82 9.17
N ALA A 55 8.10 -0.32 10.06
CA ALA A 55 9.44 0.16 9.70
C ALA A 55 10.32 -0.96 9.09
N ARG A 56 10.28 -2.16 9.66
CA ARG A 56 11.03 -3.33 9.13
C ARG A 56 10.53 -3.74 7.75
N CYS A 57 9.21 -3.78 7.54
CA CYS A 57 8.62 -4.11 6.24
C CYS A 57 9.02 -3.09 5.17
N ILE A 58 8.94 -1.79 5.47
CA ILE A 58 9.40 -0.71 4.56
C ILE A 58 10.87 -0.93 4.16
N LEU A 59 11.76 -1.14 5.13
CA LEU A 59 13.18 -1.33 4.85
C LEU A 59 13.45 -2.61 4.04
N LYS A 60 12.77 -3.72 4.35
CA LYS A 60 12.91 -5.00 3.63
C LYS A 60 12.39 -4.89 2.20
N CYS A 61 11.26 -4.21 1.97
CA CYS A 61 10.75 -3.87 0.63
C CYS A 61 11.76 -3.05 -0.16
N ARG A 62 12.32 -2.00 0.43
CA ARG A 62 13.31 -1.14 -0.22
C ARG A 62 14.55 -1.93 -0.65
N ARG A 63 15.07 -2.80 0.22
CA ARG A 63 16.19 -3.71 -0.10
C ARG A 63 15.88 -4.69 -1.22
N ALA A 64 14.62 -5.09 -1.37
CA ALA A 64 14.14 -5.92 -2.47
C ALA A 64 13.89 -5.15 -3.78
N GLY A 65 14.17 -3.84 -3.81
CA GLY A 65 13.97 -3.00 -5.00
C GLY A 65 12.51 -2.62 -5.25
N VAL A 66 11.66 -2.67 -4.21
CA VAL A 66 10.33 -2.04 -4.19
C VAL A 66 10.49 -0.60 -3.73
N LEU A 67 9.92 0.35 -4.46
CA LEU A 67 9.94 1.74 -4.03
C LEU A 67 9.04 1.92 -2.81
N THR A 68 9.61 2.46 -1.75
CA THR A 68 8.93 2.84 -0.52
C THR A 68 9.52 4.16 -0.03
N PRO A 69 8.78 4.98 0.73
CA PRO A 69 9.33 6.19 1.33
C PRO A 69 10.58 5.89 2.17
N ALA A 70 11.58 6.77 2.14
CA ALA A 70 12.68 6.69 3.09
C ALA A 70 12.17 6.96 4.52
N ILE A 71 12.67 6.19 5.48
CA ILE A 71 12.41 6.44 6.91
C ILE A 71 13.44 7.45 7.41
N PHE A 72 12.97 8.56 7.97
CA PHE A 72 13.83 9.59 8.57
C PHE A 72 14.05 9.34 10.07
N LEU A 73 12.99 8.93 10.78
CA LEU A 73 13.02 8.68 12.21
C LEU A 73 11.92 7.69 12.61
N VAL A 74 12.22 6.83 13.58
CA VAL A 74 11.26 6.01 14.30
C VAL A 74 11.26 6.47 15.75
N ASP A 75 10.15 7.08 16.21
CA ASP A 75 9.97 7.54 17.58
C ASP A 75 9.04 6.55 18.30
N GLU A 76 9.66 5.63 19.04
CA GLU A 76 8.95 4.56 19.75
C GLU A 76 8.14 5.08 20.94
N ASP A 77 8.63 6.13 21.61
CA ASP A 77 8.01 6.71 22.80
C ASP A 77 6.66 7.35 22.47
N LYS A 78 6.60 8.08 21.36
CA LYS A 78 5.38 8.73 20.86
C LYS A 78 4.64 7.89 19.83
N SER A 79 5.15 6.71 19.48
CA SER A 79 4.60 5.83 18.44
C SER A 79 4.42 6.54 17.08
N ARG A 80 5.49 7.22 16.64
CA ARG A 80 5.52 8.01 15.39
C ARG A 80 6.53 7.45 14.39
N LEU A 81 6.16 7.48 13.12
CA LEU A 81 7.04 7.14 12.01
C LEU A 81 7.17 8.34 11.09
N TYR A 82 8.40 8.81 10.88
CA TYR A 82 8.74 9.92 10.00
C TYR A 82 9.22 9.38 8.67
N LEU A 83 8.52 9.75 7.61
CA LEU A 83 8.68 9.21 6.26
C LEU A 83 8.91 10.34 5.26
N GLU A 84 9.64 10.05 4.21
CA GLU A 84 9.72 10.89 3.01
C GLU A 84 8.32 11.19 2.44
N LYS A 85 8.03 12.46 2.15
CA LYS A 85 6.81 12.83 1.42
C LYS A 85 6.96 12.52 -0.08
N VAL A 86 6.08 11.67 -0.60
CA VAL A 86 5.96 11.39 -2.03
C VAL A 86 5.08 12.46 -2.69
N GLN A 87 5.61 13.17 -3.69
CA GLN A 87 5.02 14.44 -4.18
C GLN A 87 3.87 14.28 -5.18
N GLY A 88 3.85 13.24 -6.02
CA GLY A 88 2.93 13.10 -7.16
C GLY A 88 1.53 12.57 -6.84
N GLY A 89 1.19 12.41 -5.56
CA GLY A 89 -0.15 12.01 -5.12
C GLY A 89 -0.46 10.52 -5.30
N SER A 90 -1.70 10.16 -5.00
CA SER A 90 -2.15 8.77 -4.99
C SER A 90 -2.51 8.26 -6.40
N LEU A 91 -2.29 6.96 -6.63
CA LEU A 91 -2.73 6.28 -7.84
C LEU A 91 -4.26 6.36 -7.99
N LYS A 92 -5.00 6.34 -6.87
CA LYS A 92 -6.45 6.51 -6.87
C LYS A 92 -6.87 7.79 -7.57
N ASP A 93 -6.26 8.92 -7.19
CA ASP A 93 -6.61 10.22 -7.75
C ASP A 93 -6.17 10.33 -9.21
N TYR A 94 -5.00 9.78 -9.54
CA TYR A 94 -4.55 9.68 -10.93
C TYR A 94 -5.54 8.92 -11.81
N LEU A 95 -5.96 7.70 -11.42
CA LEU A 95 -6.88 6.89 -12.20
C LEU A 95 -8.25 7.54 -12.34
N ARG A 96 -8.71 8.25 -11.30
CA ARG A 96 -9.95 9.03 -11.36
C ARG A 96 -9.88 10.16 -12.40
N ARG A 97 -8.74 10.86 -12.50
CA ARG A 97 -8.52 11.92 -13.50
C ARG A 97 -8.29 11.35 -14.90
N ALA A 98 -7.63 10.20 -15.00
CA ALA A 98 -7.30 9.57 -16.27
C ALA A 98 -8.51 8.96 -16.98
N TYR A 99 -9.56 8.59 -16.22
CA TYR A 99 -10.79 8.04 -16.77
C TYR A 99 -11.67 9.15 -17.38
N LYS A 100 -12.10 8.97 -18.63
CA LYS A 100 -13.01 9.90 -19.33
C LYS A 100 -14.27 9.17 -19.74
N LEU A 101 -15.44 9.72 -19.44
CA LEU A 101 -16.73 9.10 -19.82
C LEU A 101 -16.91 9.00 -21.35
N ALA A 102 -16.32 9.93 -22.11
CA ALA A 102 -16.39 9.94 -23.57
C ALA A 102 -15.55 8.83 -24.24
N ASP A 103 -14.52 8.32 -23.56
CA ASP A 103 -13.71 7.18 -23.98
C ASP A 103 -13.48 6.30 -22.74
N PRO A 104 -14.39 5.35 -22.46
CA PRO A 104 -14.48 4.65 -21.17
C PRO A 104 -13.41 3.55 -21.04
N LYS A 105 -12.17 3.89 -21.38
CA LYS A 105 -10.99 3.05 -21.34
C LYS A 105 -9.82 3.79 -20.72
N TYR A 106 -9.00 3.04 -20.00
CA TYR A 106 -7.75 3.57 -19.48
C TYR A 106 -6.70 3.67 -20.59
N GLY A 107 -6.04 4.84 -20.67
CA GLY A 107 -5.01 5.08 -21.68
C GLY A 107 -3.72 4.28 -21.43
N PRO A 108 -2.78 4.30 -22.40
CA PRO A 108 -1.53 3.52 -22.34
C PRO A 108 -0.67 3.79 -21.10
N MET A 109 -0.68 5.03 -20.59
CA MET A 109 0.07 5.38 -19.38
C MET A 109 -0.45 4.67 -18.13
N ALA A 110 -1.77 4.56 -17.99
CA ALA A 110 -2.39 3.84 -16.88
C ALA A 110 -2.05 2.34 -16.93
N LEU A 111 -2.02 1.74 -18.13
CA LEU A 111 -1.58 0.35 -18.32
C LEU A 111 -0.09 0.16 -17.99
N LYS A 112 0.78 1.12 -18.33
CA LYS A 112 2.20 1.09 -17.92
C LYS A 112 2.35 1.13 -16.40
N LYS A 113 1.58 1.97 -15.71
CA LYS A 113 1.55 2.00 -14.24
C LYS A 113 1.02 0.69 -13.67
N ALA A 114 -0.05 0.12 -14.24
CA ALA A 114 -0.58 -1.20 -13.86
C ALA A 114 0.49 -2.30 -13.94
N TYR A 115 1.29 -2.32 -15.00
CA TYR A 115 2.42 -3.25 -15.11
C TYR A 115 3.43 -3.06 -13.97
N GLN A 116 3.81 -1.81 -13.66
CA GLN A 116 4.76 -1.52 -12.58
C GLN A 116 4.23 -1.89 -11.21
N ILE A 117 2.92 -1.76 -10.96
CA ILE A 117 2.26 -2.24 -9.74
C ILE A 117 2.43 -3.76 -9.62
N GLY A 118 2.13 -4.51 -10.68
CA GLY A 118 2.30 -5.96 -10.67
C GLY A 118 3.76 -6.39 -10.42
N ALA A 119 4.71 -5.69 -11.03
CA ALA A 119 6.13 -5.91 -10.80
C ALA A 119 6.57 -5.58 -9.35
N ALA A 120 6.05 -4.49 -8.77
CA ALA A 120 6.32 -4.10 -7.39
C ALA A 120 5.76 -5.11 -6.38
N ILE A 121 4.51 -5.55 -6.57
CA ILE A 121 3.88 -6.57 -5.71
C ILE A 121 4.63 -7.90 -5.83
N ALA A 122 5.07 -8.29 -7.04
CA ALA A 122 5.88 -9.49 -7.24
C ALA A 122 7.19 -9.45 -6.47
N LYS A 123 7.94 -8.34 -6.54
CA LYS A 123 9.18 -8.15 -5.76
C LYS A 123 8.93 -8.20 -4.26
N MET A 124 7.86 -7.56 -3.79
CA MET A 124 7.45 -7.56 -2.37
C MET A 124 7.13 -8.97 -1.89
N HIS A 125 6.30 -9.71 -2.64
CA HIS A 125 5.95 -11.09 -2.32
C HIS A 125 7.15 -12.04 -2.43
N ASP A 126 8.04 -11.84 -3.39
CA ASP A 126 9.27 -12.62 -3.54
C ASP A 126 10.25 -12.36 -2.39
N ALA A 127 10.19 -11.19 -1.76
CA ALA A 127 10.89 -10.86 -0.52
C ALA A 127 10.16 -11.34 0.76
N ASP A 128 9.12 -12.17 0.63
CA ASP A 128 8.30 -12.67 1.74
C ASP A 128 7.73 -11.55 2.59
N ILE A 129 7.12 -10.57 1.91
CA ILE A 129 6.33 -9.51 2.51
C ILE A 129 4.96 -9.56 1.84
N VAL A 130 3.91 -9.51 2.65
CA VAL A 130 2.53 -9.24 2.23
C VAL A 130 2.16 -7.89 2.82
N HIS A 131 1.54 -7.03 2.02
CA HIS A 131 1.16 -5.69 2.45
C HIS A 131 -0.06 -5.70 3.37
N GLY A 132 -1.05 -6.53 3.03
CA GLY A 132 -2.28 -6.71 3.81
C GLY A 132 -3.33 -5.61 3.59
N ASP A 133 -3.04 -4.61 2.76
CA ASP A 133 -3.96 -3.52 2.42
C ASP A 133 -3.63 -2.90 1.05
N LEU A 134 -3.55 -3.73 0.00
CA LEU A 134 -3.22 -3.29 -1.35
C LEU A 134 -4.38 -2.52 -2.02
N THR A 135 -4.61 -1.29 -1.59
CA THR A 135 -5.55 -0.36 -2.23
C THR A 135 -4.81 0.65 -3.11
N THR A 136 -5.50 1.24 -4.09
CA THR A 136 -4.90 2.28 -4.93
C THR A 136 -4.61 3.59 -4.19
N SER A 137 -5.10 3.75 -2.95
CA SER A 137 -4.75 4.88 -2.08
C SER A 137 -3.40 4.68 -1.39
N ASN A 138 -2.97 3.42 -1.22
CA ASN A 138 -1.67 3.05 -0.64
C ASN A 138 -0.56 2.93 -1.70
N MET A 139 -0.82 3.44 -2.90
CA MET A 139 0.10 3.46 -4.03
C MET A 139 0.28 4.92 -4.44
N MET A 140 1.51 5.41 -4.40
CA MET A 140 1.86 6.81 -4.70
C MET A 140 2.70 6.91 -5.96
N LEU A 141 2.55 8.03 -6.66
CA LEU A 141 3.35 8.38 -7.84
C LEU A 141 4.27 9.56 -7.49
N SER A 142 5.43 9.67 -8.13
CA SER A 142 6.28 10.87 -7.99
C SER A 142 5.79 12.04 -8.84
N SER A 143 5.09 11.76 -9.95
CA SER A 143 4.35 12.70 -10.79
C SER A 143 3.31 11.97 -11.64
N ASP A 144 2.43 12.70 -12.32
CA ASP A 144 1.43 12.10 -13.23
C ASP A 144 2.08 11.33 -14.40
N ASP A 145 3.26 11.76 -14.86
CA ASP A 145 4.02 11.10 -15.93
C ASP A 145 4.90 9.93 -15.45
N ALA A 146 5.17 9.84 -14.14
CA ALA A 146 6.02 8.79 -13.57
C ALA A 146 5.38 7.41 -13.69
N THR A 147 6.08 6.43 -14.24
CA THR A 147 5.54 5.06 -14.31
C THR A 147 5.73 4.27 -13.03
N ASP A 148 6.75 4.62 -12.26
CA ASP A 148 7.10 3.90 -11.04
C ASP A 148 6.12 4.20 -9.91
N VAL A 149 5.78 3.15 -9.15
CA VAL A 149 4.83 3.22 -8.05
C VAL A 149 5.56 3.01 -6.74
N THR A 150 5.35 3.94 -5.82
CA THR A 150 5.85 3.86 -4.45
C THR A 150 4.76 3.28 -3.55
N MET A 151 5.05 2.15 -2.91
CA MET A 151 4.14 1.51 -1.97
C MET A 151 4.24 2.20 -0.60
N ILE A 152 3.11 2.55 -0.02
CA ILE A 152 3.04 3.21 1.29
C ILE A 152 2.11 2.43 2.24
N ASP A 153 2.16 2.74 3.53
CA ASP A 153 1.32 2.14 4.57
C ASP A 153 1.46 0.62 4.74
N PHE A 154 2.56 0.22 5.39
CA PHE A 154 2.79 -1.18 5.78
C PHE A 154 2.20 -1.50 7.17
N GLY A 155 1.16 -0.78 7.61
CA GLY A 155 0.59 -0.90 8.95
C GLY A 155 -0.02 -2.26 9.28
N LEU A 156 -0.41 -3.03 8.24
CA LEU A 156 -0.94 -4.39 8.33
C LEU A 156 0.00 -5.45 7.72
N ALA A 157 1.22 -5.06 7.37
CA ALA A 157 2.13 -5.92 6.63
C ALA A 157 2.67 -7.08 7.46
N ASN A 158 2.80 -8.24 6.81
CA ASN A 158 3.35 -9.47 7.41
C ASN A 158 4.66 -9.87 6.68
N SER A 159 5.70 -10.19 7.45
CA SER A 159 7.03 -10.58 6.94
C SER A 159 7.31 -12.09 6.96
N GLN A 160 6.29 -12.90 7.29
CA GLN A 160 6.32 -14.37 7.19
C GLN A 160 5.02 -14.90 6.54
N PRO A 161 4.71 -14.51 5.29
CA PRO A 161 3.47 -14.90 4.64
C PRO A 161 3.50 -16.33 4.10
N LEU A 162 2.37 -17.01 4.20
CA LEU A 162 2.07 -18.22 3.44
C LEU A 162 1.69 -17.87 1.99
N PRO A 163 1.72 -18.83 1.05
CA PRO A 163 1.22 -18.60 -0.31
C PRO A 163 -0.23 -18.13 -0.36
N GLU A 164 -1.06 -18.55 0.61
CA GLU A 164 -2.45 -18.11 0.74
C GLU A 164 -2.55 -16.63 1.12
N ASP A 165 -1.66 -16.11 1.98
CA ASP A 165 -1.65 -14.69 2.33
C ASP A 165 -1.32 -13.81 1.11
N LYS A 166 -0.36 -14.24 0.28
CA LYS A 166 -0.01 -13.57 -0.98
C LYS A 166 -1.17 -13.58 -1.98
N ALA A 167 -1.91 -14.68 -2.03
CA ALA A 167 -3.11 -14.78 -2.86
C ALA A 167 -4.25 -13.87 -2.35
N VAL A 168 -4.43 -13.78 -1.02
CA VAL A 168 -5.38 -12.84 -0.41
C VAL A 168 -4.98 -11.40 -0.70
N ASP A 169 -3.70 -11.04 -0.65
CA ASP A 169 -3.22 -9.69 -0.96
C ASP A 169 -3.53 -9.30 -2.41
N LEU A 170 -3.28 -10.20 -3.37
CA LEU A 170 -3.67 -10.00 -4.77
C LEU A 170 -5.19 -9.87 -4.94
N TYR A 171 -5.97 -10.67 -4.21
CA TYR A 171 -7.42 -10.58 -4.24
C TYR A 171 -7.95 -9.26 -3.65
N VAL A 172 -7.33 -8.74 -2.59
CA VAL A 172 -7.64 -7.41 -2.03
C VAL A 172 -7.38 -6.34 -3.08
N MET A 173 -6.25 -6.41 -3.79
CA MET A 173 -5.94 -5.52 -4.90
C MET A 173 -7.01 -5.56 -6.00
N GLU A 174 -7.40 -6.75 -6.48
CA GLU A 174 -8.47 -6.91 -7.47
C GLU A 174 -9.77 -6.21 -7.05
N ARG A 175 -10.16 -6.42 -5.77
CA ARG A 175 -11.37 -5.82 -5.22
C ARG A 175 -11.27 -4.31 -5.06
N ALA A 176 -10.10 -3.80 -4.68
CA ALA A 176 -9.86 -2.36 -4.53
C ALA A 176 -9.95 -1.64 -5.89
N PHE A 177 -9.42 -2.24 -6.96
CA PHE A 177 -9.60 -1.71 -8.32
C PHE A 177 -11.07 -1.74 -8.73
N ALA A 178 -11.73 -2.90 -8.63
CA ALA A 178 -13.12 -3.06 -9.06
C ALA A 178 -14.12 -2.18 -8.29
N SER A 179 -13.85 -1.84 -7.03
CA SER A 179 -14.75 -1.01 -6.21
C SER A 179 -14.53 0.49 -6.39
N THR A 180 -13.32 0.91 -6.75
CA THR A 180 -12.94 2.33 -6.77
C THR A 180 -12.91 2.92 -8.18
N HIS A 181 -12.64 2.08 -9.18
CA HIS A 181 -12.30 2.48 -10.55
C HIS A 181 -13.22 1.81 -11.55
N VAL A 182 -13.92 2.62 -12.36
CA VAL A 182 -14.83 2.17 -13.41
C VAL A 182 -14.04 1.52 -14.54
N ASN A 183 -14.53 0.39 -15.09
CA ASN A 183 -13.89 -0.34 -16.19
C ASN A 183 -12.41 -0.69 -15.94
N SER A 184 -12.08 -1.07 -14.71
CA SER A 184 -10.70 -1.34 -14.27
C SER A 184 -10.21 -2.75 -14.58
N GLU A 185 -11.01 -3.59 -15.25
CA GLU A 185 -10.70 -4.99 -15.55
C GLU A 185 -9.37 -5.13 -16.30
N LEU A 186 -9.15 -4.29 -17.32
CA LEU A 186 -7.90 -4.28 -18.09
C LEU A 186 -6.68 -3.89 -17.24
N LEU A 187 -6.84 -2.98 -16.27
CA LEU A 187 -5.76 -2.63 -15.35
C LEU A 187 -5.42 -3.81 -14.45
N VAL A 188 -6.43 -4.49 -13.91
CA VAL A 188 -6.26 -5.67 -13.05
C VAL A 188 -5.59 -6.81 -13.81
N GLU A 189 -6.03 -7.08 -15.03
CA GLU A 189 -5.41 -8.08 -15.91
C GLU A 189 -3.94 -7.76 -16.14
N GLU A 190 -3.61 -6.50 -16.41
CA GLU A 190 -2.24 -6.04 -16.62
C GLU A 190 -1.38 -6.20 -15.37
N VAL A 191 -1.89 -5.84 -14.18
CA VAL A 191 -1.21 -6.06 -12.89
C VAL A 191 -0.91 -7.54 -12.69
N LEU A 192 -1.89 -8.42 -12.88
CA LEU A 192 -1.73 -9.86 -12.68
C LEU A 192 -0.77 -10.48 -13.71
N ARG A 193 -0.83 -10.03 -14.96
CA ARG A 193 0.11 -10.44 -16.02
C ARG A 193 1.54 -10.09 -15.64
N ALA A 194 1.77 -8.85 -15.22
CA ALA A 194 3.09 -8.38 -14.79
C ALA A 194 3.58 -9.13 -13.55
N TYR A 195 2.70 -9.35 -12.57
CA TYR A 195 3.03 -10.14 -11.38
C TYR A 195 3.47 -11.55 -11.76
N ARG A 196 2.70 -12.24 -12.61
CA ARG A 196 2.99 -13.61 -13.03
C ARG A 196 4.33 -13.72 -13.75
N ALA A 197 4.66 -12.71 -14.56
CA ALA A 197 5.92 -12.64 -15.31
C ALA A 197 7.14 -12.29 -14.44
N LYS A 198 6.95 -11.63 -13.29
CA LYS A 198 8.05 -11.15 -12.44
C LYS A 198 8.31 -11.98 -11.19
N SER A 199 7.29 -12.64 -10.63
CA SER A 199 7.45 -13.48 -9.44
C SER A 199 7.95 -14.87 -9.80
N ARG A 200 8.96 -15.35 -9.07
CA ARG A 200 9.51 -16.71 -9.21
C ARG A 200 8.57 -17.80 -8.69
N ARG A 201 7.54 -17.41 -7.93
CA ARG A 201 6.63 -18.31 -7.21
C ARG A 201 5.17 -18.12 -7.65
N SER A 202 4.97 -17.56 -8.84
CA SER A 202 3.65 -17.12 -9.31
C SER A 202 2.65 -18.27 -9.43
N ASP A 203 3.04 -19.46 -9.89
CA ASP A 203 2.10 -20.58 -10.11
C ASP A 203 1.37 -21.03 -8.85
N ALA A 204 2.10 -21.30 -7.76
CA ALA A 204 1.51 -21.69 -6.48
C ALA A 204 0.56 -20.60 -5.92
N ILE A 205 0.93 -19.34 -6.11
CA ILE A 205 0.14 -18.19 -5.66
C ILE A 205 -1.13 -18.05 -6.51
N PHE A 206 -1.06 -18.25 -7.83
CA PHE A 206 -2.24 -18.19 -8.72
C PHE A 206 -3.20 -19.36 -8.50
N GLN A 207 -2.69 -20.56 -8.19
CA GLN A 207 -3.53 -21.68 -7.76
C GLN A 207 -4.32 -21.29 -6.50
N LYS A 208 -3.66 -20.69 -5.50
CA LYS A 208 -4.33 -20.20 -4.29
C LYS A 208 -5.29 -19.04 -4.58
N LEU A 209 -4.93 -18.10 -5.45
CA LEU A 209 -5.78 -16.98 -5.86
C LEU A 209 -7.10 -17.47 -6.46
N SER A 210 -7.07 -18.54 -7.26
CA SER A 210 -8.30 -19.13 -7.81
C SER A 210 -9.24 -19.66 -6.71
N GLN A 211 -8.68 -20.31 -5.68
CA GLN A 211 -9.43 -20.79 -4.51
C GLN A 211 -9.98 -19.63 -3.68
N VAL A 212 -9.19 -18.58 -3.47
CA VAL A 212 -9.61 -17.37 -2.75
C VAL A 212 -10.77 -16.68 -3.48
N ARG A 213 -10.68 -16.51 -4.81
CA ARG A 213 -11.77 -15.95 -5.63
C ARG A 213 -13.07 -16.75 -5.52
N LEU A 214 -13.00 -18.09 -5.55
CA LEU A 214 -14.18 -18.96 -5.39
C LEU A 214 -14.85 -18.78 -4.01
N ARG A 215 -14.06 -18.69 -2.95
CA ARG A 215 -14.57 -18.46 -1.58
C ARG A 215 -15.12 -17.05 -1.41
N GLY A 216 -14.46 -16.05 -2.01
CA GLY A 216 -14.87 -14.65 -1.98
C GLY A 216 -16.22 -14.41 -2.68
N ARG A 217 -16.46 -15.08 -3.82
CA ARG A 217 -17.74 -15.01 -4.56
C ARG A 217 -18.92 -15.60 -3.78
N LYS A 218 -18.70 -16.62 -2.94
CA LYS A 218 -19.77 -17.21 -2.11
C LYS A 218 -20.30 -16.27 -1.03
N ARG A 219 -19.54 -15.27 -0.60
CA ARG A 219 -20.00 -14.24 0.36
C ARG A 219 -20.84 -13.13 -0.28
N THR A 220 -21.03 -13.12 -1.61
CA THR A 220 -21.91 -12.17 -2.31
C THR A 220 -23.33 -12.71 -2.49
N MET A 221 -23.61 -13.94 -2.05
CA MET A 221 -24.97 -14.43 -1.82
C MET A 221 -25.23 -14.40 -0.31
N VAL A 222 -26.27 -13.66 0.10
CA VAL A 222 -26.77 -13.40 1.47
C VAL A 222 -26.36 -12.03 2.03
N GLY A 223 -27.36 -11.14 2.13
CA GLY A 223 -27.33 -9.80 2.70
C GLY A 223 -28.39 -8.94 2.04
#